data_AF-A0A535DGL9-F1
#
_entry.id   AF-A0A535DGL9-F1
#
_cell.length_a   1.000
_cell.length_b   1.000
_cell.length_c   1.000
_cell.angle_alpha   90.00
_cell.angle_beta   90.00
_cell.angle_gamma   90.00
#
_symmetry.space_group_name_H-M   'P 1'
#
loop_
_entity.id
_entity.type
_entity.pdbx_description
1 polymer ?
#
loop_
_entity_poly.entity_id
_entity_poly.type
_entity_poly.pdbx_seq_one_letter_code
_entity_poly.pdbx_strand_id
1 'polypeptide(L)'
;MRPKGSPPSRYPLTSARSDVVYNLDTFVFRTPGDFDEHGGCFHTIAGDPTARVVWDDPDHTIKTGTLRALFRLHPEYRDRVVRVEVQRWPLGMPLYSVGRMKTFDQLAEPVGGAYFCGDYSWASNMEGAALSGERAATQARQALA
;
A
#
# COMPACT_ATOMS: atom_id res chain seq x y z
N MET A 1 7.43 9.48 -11.97
CA MET A 1 8.48 10.51 -12.16
C MET A 1 9.08 10.37 -13.55
N ARG A 2 9.49 11.48 -14.17
CA ARG A 2 10.11 11.51 -15.50
C ARG A 2 11.62 11.20 -15.46
N PRO A 3 12.19 10.72 -16.58
CA PRO A 3 13.62 10.74 -16.82
C PRO A 3 14.24 12.13 -16.61
N LYS A 4 15.53 12.15 -16.26
CA LYS A 4 16.34 13.37 -16.14
C LYS A 4 16.52 14.02 -17.53
N GLY A 5 16.51 15.35 -17.57
CA GLY A 5 16.62 16.10 -18.84
C GLY A 5 15.31 16.24 -19.63
N SER A 6 14.23 15.56 -19.22
CA SER A 6 12.89 15.83 -19.77
C SER A 6 12.44 17.26 -19.40
N PRO A 7 11.61 17.93 -20.23
CA PRO A 7 11.05 19.23 -19.89
C PRO A 7 10.36 19.20 -18.51
N PRO A 8 10.58 20.24 -17.67
CA PRO A 8 10.12 20.24 -16.30
C PRO A 8 8.59 20.17 -16.21
N SER A 9 8.09 19.41 -15.25
CA SER A 9 6.69 19.34 -14.90
C SER A 9 6.53 19.94 -13.50
N ARG A 10 6.02 21.16 -13.41
CA ARG A 10 5.70 21.75 -12.11
C ARG A 10 4.37 21.17 -11.63
N TYR A 11 4.43 20.12 -10.82
CA TYR A 11 3.23 19.65 -10.14
C TYR A 11 2.77 20.72 -9.14
N PRO A 12 1.51 21.20 -9.19
CA PRO A 12 1.05 22.26 -8.31
C PRO A 12 0.94 21.76 -6.86
N LEU A 13 1.70 22.37 -5.96
CA LEU A 13 1.61 22.12 -4.52
C LEU A 13 0.61 23.08 -3.86
N THR A 14 -0.17 22.57 -2.91
CA THR A 14 -1.21 23.33 -2.18
C THR A 14 -0.96 23.36 -0.66
N SER A 15 -2.00 23.37 0.17
CA SER A 15 -1.89 23.20 1.62
C SER A 15 -1.78 21.71 2.00
N ALA A 16 -1.16 21.41 3.15
CA ALA A 16 -1.08 20.07 3.74
C ALA A 16 -0.91 20.20 5.26
N ARG A 17 -1.22 19.16 6.03
CA ARG A 17 -1.00 19.17 7.49
C ARG A 17 0.49 19.17 7.82
N SER A 18 0.87 19.87 8.88
CA SER A 18 2.20 19.76 9.46
C SER A 18 2.32 18.45 10.27
N ASP A 19 3.54 17.94 10.39
CA ASP A 19 3.91 16.86 11.33
C ASP A 19 3.21 15.50 11.14
N VAL A 20 2.55 15.30 9.99
CA VAL A 20 2.01 13.99 9.58
C VAL A 20 3.06 13.21 8.77
N VAL A 21 3.20 11.93 9.09
CA VAL A 21 4.04 10.99 8.33
C VAL A 21 3.28 10.57 7.07
N TYR A 22 3.57 11.26 5.96
CA TYR A 22 3.03 10.95 4.63
C TYR A 22 3.86 9.94 3.83
N ASN A 23 4.90 9.37 4.42
CA ASN A 23 5.79 8.42 3.78
C ASN A 23 6.27 7.33 4.75
N LEU A 24 6.07 6.07 4.37
CA LEU A 24 6.67 4.89 4.99
C LEU A 24 7.64 4.34 3.94
N ASP A 25 8.94 4.60 4.13
CA ASP A 25 9.97 4.19 3.19
C ASP A 25 9.94 2.67 3.02
N THR A 26 9.45 2.19 1.88
CA THR A 26 9.56 0.77 1.54
C THR A 26 9.78 0.56 0.04
N PHE A 27 10.95 -0.05 -0.21
CA PHE A 27 11.49 -0.61 -1.46
C PHE A 27 11.91 0.35 -2.59
N VAL A 28 13.22 0.54 -2.71
CA VAL A 28 13.90 0.76 -4.00
C VAL A 28 15.06 -0.24 -4.11
N PHE A 29 14.82 -1.42 -4.68
CA PHE A 29 15.91 -2.19 -5.33
C PHE A 29 15.95 -1.78 -6.79
N ARG A 30 16.83 -0.84 -7.13
CA ARG A 30 17.20 -0.53 -8.53
C ARG A 30 18.66 -0.10 -8.59
N THR A 31 19.27 -0.33 -9.75
CA THR A 31 20.66 0.08 -10.01
C THR A 31 20.73 1.62 -9.95
N PRO A 32 21.78 2.20 -9.36
CA PRO A 32 22.00 3.65 -9.44
C PRO A 32 21.91 4.14 -10.89
N GLY A 33 21.03 5.11 -11.16
CA GLY A 33 20.85 5.69 -12.50
C GLY A 33 19.56 5.31 -13.23
N ASP A 34 18.92 4.18 -12.90
CA ASP A 34 17.70 3.72 -13.59
C ASP A 34 16.57 4.75 -13.55
N PHE A 35 16.47 5.46 -12.43
CA PHE A 35 15.46 6.50 -12.22
C PHE A 35 15.69 7.72 -13.11
N ASP A 36 16.95 8.04 -13.41
CA ASP A 36 17.34 9.12 -14.30
C ASP A 36 17.07 8.77 -15.76
N GLU A 37 17.25 7.51 -16.16
CA GLU A 37 17.06 7.07 -17.55
C GLU A 37 15.60 6.81 -17.92
N HIS A 38 14.87 6.09 -17.06
CA HIS A 38 13.53 5.61 -17.39
C HIS A 38 12.42 6.23 -16.52
N GLY A 39 12.80 7.03 -15.51
CA GLY A 39 11.88 7.47 -14.49
C GLY A 39 11.52 6.34 -13.53
N GLY A 40 10.44 6.55 -12.77
CA GLY A 40 9.97 5.53 -11.84
C GLY A 40 8.73 5.95 -11.04
N CYS A 41 8.25 5.03 -10.22
CA CYS A 41 7.11 5.23 -9.34
C CYS A 41 7.59 5.24 -7.89
N PHE A 42 6.99 6.12 -7.10
CA PHE A 42 7.14 6.13 -5.65
C PHE A 42 5.78 5.78 -5.06
N HIS A 43 5.73 4.81 -4.17
CA HIS A 43 4.50 4.37 -3.53
C HIS A 43 4.66 4.48 -2.02
N THR A 44 3.69 5.13 -1.39
CA THR A 44 3.56 5.14 0.06
C THR A 44 2.24 4.48 0.44
N ILE A 45 2.27 3.71 1.51
CA ILE A 45 1.08 3.23 2.21
C ILE A 45 1.06 3.87 3.60
N ALA A 46 -0.07 4.50 3.96
CA ALA A 46 -0.35 4.88 5.33
C ALA A 46 -1.36 3.87 5.90
N GLY A 47 -0.97 3.18 6.97
CA GLY A 47 -1.84 2.26 7.72
C GLY A 47 -2.47 2.94 8.94
N ASP A 48 -3.49 2.28 9.50
CA ASP A 48 -4.49 2.81 10.43
C ASP A 48 -4.16 4.09 11.21
N PRO A 49 -3.57 4.15 12.43
CA PRO A 49 -3.61 5.39 13.20
C PRO A 49 -3.02 6.59 12.44
N THR A 50 -2.04 6.35 11.57
CA THR A 50 -1.45 7.37 10.68
C THR A 50 -2.39 7.80 9.55
N ALA A 51 -3.07 6.85 8.89
CA ALA A 51 -4.03 7.15 7.82
C ALA A 51 -5.23 7.95 8.32
N ARG A 52 -5.70 7.69 9.55
CA ARG A 52 -6.84 8.41 10.15
C ARG A 52 -6.62 9.91 10.28
N VAL A 53 -5.38 10.35 10.46
CA VAL A 53 -5.06 11.78 10.61
C VAL A 53 -5.40 12.59 9.36
N VAL A 54 -5.37 11.95 8.19
CA VAL A 54 -5.58 12.59 6.88
C VAL A 54 -6.73 11.96 6.10
N TRP A 55 -7.52 11.09 6.73
CA TRP A 55 -8.53 10.28 6.03
C TRP A 55 -9.58 11.15 5.33
N ASP A 56 -10.08 12.16 6.04
CA ASP A 56 -11.11 13.09 5.55
C ASP A 56 -10.51 14.32 4.86
N ASP A 57 -9.19 14.41 4.75
CA ASP A 57 -8.54 15.51 4.05
C ASP A 57 -8.81 15.40 2.53
N PRO A 58 -8.98 16.53 1.82
CA PRO A 58 -9.09 16.51 0.37
C PRO A 58 -7.86 15.91 -0.31
N ASP A 59 -8.04 15.19 -1.43
CA ASP A 59 -6.94 14.50 -2.12
C ASP A 59 -5.75 15.42 -2.45
N HIS A 60 -6.01 16.66 -2.86
CA HIS A 60 -4.95 17.60 -3.23
C HIS A 60 -4.04 17.96 -2.05
N THR A 61 -4.56 17.96 -0.82
CA THR A 61 -3.74 18.25 0.37
C THR A 61 -2.88 17.05 0.74
N ILE A 62 -3.43 15.83 0.65
CA ILE A 62 -2.69 14.58 0.84
C ILE A 62 -1.56 14.46 -0.19
N LYS A 63 -1.87 14.66 -1.48
CA LYS A 63 -0.88 14.68 -2.57
C LYS A 63 0.24 15.67 -2.28
N THR A 64 -0.10 16.86 -1.81
CA THR A 64 0.89 17.89 -1.44
C THR A 64 1.75 17.47 -0.24
N GLY A 65 1.15 16.90 0.80
CA GLY A 65 1.86 16.41 1.98
C GLY A 65 2.89 15.33 1.63
N THR A 66 2.48 14.35 0.83
CA THR A 66 3.37 13.30 0.30
C THR A 66 4.53 13.88 -0.51
N LEU A 67 4.27 14.82 -1.42
CA LEU A 67 5.33 15.44 -2.22
C LEU A 67 6.29 16.28 -1.38
N ARG A 68 5.80 17.01 -0.37
CA ARG A 68 6.66 17.76 0.55
C ARG A 68 7.57 16.84 1.36
N ALA A 69 7.07 15.68 1.79
CA ALA A 69 7.88 14.67 2.46
C ALA A 69 8.95 14.10 1.50
N LEU A 70 8.56 13.72 0.29
CA LEU A 70 9.49 13.24 -0.75
C LEU A 70 10.59 14.27 -1.04
N PHE A 71 10.23 15.53 -1.30
CA PHE A 71 11.20 16.57 -1.67
C PHE A 71 12.11 17.00 -0.52
N ARG A 72 11.75 16.69 0.73
CA ARG A 72 12.64 16.89 1.87
C ARG A 72 13.81 15.90 1.85
N LEU A 73 13.55 14.66 1.42
CA LEU A 73 14.55 13.60 1.32
C LEU A 73 15.27 13.62 -0.04
N HIS A 74 14.54 13.97 -1.10
CA HIS A 74 14.98 13.94 -2.50
C HIS A 74 14.60 15.23 -3.24
N PRO A 75 15.27 16.36 -2.93
CA PRO A 75 14.97 17.64 -3.57
C PRO A 75 15.16 17.63 -5.09
N GLU A 76 16.02 16.76 -5.63
CA GLU A 76 16.29 16.58 -7.06
C GLU A 76 15.08 16.15 -7.90
N TYR A 77 14.01 15.68 -7.25
CA TYR A 77 12.79 15.21 -7.94
C TYR A 77 11.70 16.28 -8.09
N ARG A 78 11.90 17.50 -7.59
CA ARG A 78 10.88 18.55 -7.53
C ARG A 78 10.15 18.81 -8.85
N ASP A 79 10.92 18.88 -9.93
CA ASP A 79 10.42 19.20 -11.28
C ASP A 79 10.19 17.94 -12.15
N ARG A 80 10.30 16.75 -11.55
CA ARG A 80 10.24 15.45 -12.23
C ARG A 80 8.94 14.68 -11.93
N VAL A 81 8.13 15.15 -11.00
CA VAL A 81 6.83 14.55 -10.68
C VAL A 81 5.79 14.95 -11.72
N VAL A 82 5.08 13.96 -12.24
CA VAL A 82 4.10 14.13 -13.33
C VAL A 82 2.68 13.81 -12.95
N ARG A 83 2.54 12.94 -11.95
CA ARG A 83 1.29 12.33 -11.55
C ARG A 83 1.43 11.90 -10.11
N VAL A 84 0.40 12.18 -9.33
CA VAL A 84 0.24 11.72 -7.96
C VAL A 84 -1.21 11.30 -7.83
N GLU A 85 -1.42 10.08 -7.34
CA GLU A 85 -2.74 9.54 -7.09
C GLU A 85 -2.89 9.15 -5.62
N VAL A 86 -4.11 9.28 -5.12
CA VAL A 86 -4.50 8.90 -3.77
C VAL A 86 -5.64 7.92 -3.91
N GLN A 87 -5.55 6.82 -3.18
CA GLN A 87 -6.62 5.84 -3.10
C GLN A 87 -6.86 5.52 -1.62
N ARG A 88 -8.13 5.56 -1.20
CA ARG A 88 -8.56 5.16 0.14
C ARG A 88 -9.16 3.75 0.07
N TRP A 89 -8.84 2.94 1.07
CA TRP A 89 -9.35 1.58 1.19
C TRP A 89 -9.93 1.39 2.59
N PRO A 90 -11.24 1.65 2.80
CA PRO A 90 -11.86 1.60 4.13
C PRO A 90 -11.64 0.26 4.85
N LEU A 91 -11.60 -0.83 4.08
CA LEU A 91 -11.34 -2.19 4.55
C LEU A 91 -10.12 -2.79 3.82
N GLY A 92 -9.06 -1.99 3.67
CA GLY A 92 -7.90 -2.35 2.84
C GLY A 92 -6.95 -3.37 3.44
N MET A 93 -7.00 -3.61 4.75
CA MET A 93 -6.13 -4.56 5.44
C MET A 93 -6.85 -5.16 6.65
N PRO A 94 -6.82 -6.48 6.86
CA PRO A 94 -7.34 -7.08 8.08
C PRO A 94 -6.50 -6.65 9.28
N LEU A 95 -7.15 -6.04 10.26
CA LEU A 95 -6.52 -5.68 11.54
C LEU A 95 -6.88 -6.72 12.60
N TYR A 96 -5.86 -7.24 13.27
CA TYR A 96 -6.02 -8.22 14.33
C TYR A 96 -5.96 -7.52 15.69
N SER A 97 -7.10 -7.49 16.40
CA SER A 97 -7.12 -7.00 17.78
C SER A 97 -6.32 -7.91 18.71
N VAL A 98 -5.88 -7.39 19.85
CA VAL A 98 -5.22 -8.20 20.89
C VAL A 98 -6.11 -9.41 21.23
N GLY A 99 -5.51 -10.61 21.26
CA GLY A 99 -6.22 -11.87 21.51
C GLY A 99 -6.87 -12.52 20.29
N ARG A 100 -6.99 -11.82 19.15
CA ARG A 100 -7.57 -12.37 17.91
C ARG A 100 -6.80 -13.58 17.37
N MET A 101 -5.50 -13.65 17.64
CA MET A 101 -4.67 -14.80 17.24
C MET A 101 -5.10 -16.12 17.89
N LYS A 102 -5.80 -16.09 19.04
CA LYS A 102 -6.28 -17.31 19.72
C LYS A 102 -7.37 -18.06 18.94
N THR A 103 -8.09 -17.36 18.09
CA THR A 103 -9.19 -17.91 17.28
C THR A 103 -8.88 -17.78 15.80
N PHE A 104 -7.61 -17.65 15.43
CA PHE A 104 -7.22 -17.35 14.07
C PHE A 104 -7.52 -18.51 13.13
N ASP A 105 -7.23 -19.74 13.57
CA ASP A 105 -7.47 -20.96 12.79
C ASP A 105 -8.96 -21.16 12.46
N GLN A 106 -9.85 -20.67 13.32
CA GLN A 106 -11.31 -20.72 13.09
C GLN A 106 -11.75 -19.93 11.85
N LEU A 107 -10.97 -18.94 11.39
CA LEU A 107 -11.26 -18.19 10.17
C LEU A 107 -11.05 -19.01 8.90
N ALA A 108 -10.28 -20.10 9.00
CA ALA A 108 -9.99 -21.00 7.89
C ALA A 108 -10.81 -22.29 7.94
N GLU A 109 -11.59 -22.52 9.01
CA GLU A 109 -12.38 -23.73 9.19
C GLU A 109 -13.51 -23.80 8.14
N PRO A 110 -13.60 -24.88 7.35
CA PRO A 110 -14.70 -25.06 6.41
C PRO A 110 -16.05 -25.19 7.12
N VAL A 111 -17.11 -24.67 6.50
CA VAL A 111 -18.48 -24.81 7.02
C VAL A 111 -19.35 -25.44 5.95
N GLY A 112 -19.77 -26.68 6.18
CA GLY A 112 -20.46 -27.49 5.17
C GLY A 112 -19.57 -27.70 3.94
N GLY A 113 -20.05 -27.29 2.77
CA GLY A 113 -19.27 -27.34 1.51
C GLY A 113 -18.52 -26.04 1.18
N ALA A 114 -18.45 -25.07 2.10
CA ALA A 114 -17.76 -23.80 1.89
C ALA A 114 -16.36 -23.82 2.52
N TYR A 115 -15.35 -23.41 1.74
CA TYR A 115 -13.94 -23.38 2.14
C TYR A 115 -13.43 -21.95 2.08
N PHE A 116 -12.87 -21.45 3.18
CA PHE A 116 -12.45 -20.06 3.32
C PHE A 116 -10.96 -19.86 2.98
N CYS A 117 -10.69 -18.82 2.19
CA CYS A 117 -9.35 -18.38 1.82
C CYS A 117 -9.28 -16.85 1.70
N GLY A 118 -8.06 -16.33 1.71
CA GLY A 118 -7.76 -14.90 1.71
C GLY A 118 -6.68 -14.55 2.75
N ASP A 119 -6.14 -13.35 2.61
CA ASP A 119 -5.11 -12.77 3.50
C ASP A 119 -5.57 -12.65 4.97
N TYR A 120 -6.88 -12.62 5.22
CA TYR A 120 -7.49 -12.67 6.54
C TYR A 120 -7.48 -14.06 7.20
N SER A 121 -7.18 -15.12 6.45
CA SER A 121 -7.20 -16.52 6.91
C SER A 121 -5.82 -17.17 7.03
N TRP A 122 -4.75 -16.38 6.80
CA TRP A 122 -3.35 -16.79 7.02
C TRP A 122 -2.43 -15.63 7.41
N ALA A 123 -1.79 -14.98 6.45
CA ALA A 123 -0.96 -13.81 6.64
C ALA A 123 -1.59 -12.67 5.85
N SER A 124 -1.63 -11.48 6.45
CA SER A 124 -2.20 -10.27 5.85
C SER A 124 -1.31 -9.71 4.73
N ASN A 125 -1.06 -10.51 3.70
CA ASN A 125 -0.23 -10.18 2.55
C ASN A 125 -0.62 -11.07 1.34
N MET A 126 -0.03 -10.80 0.19
CA MET A 126 -0.31 -11.54 -1.05
C MET A 126 0.04 -13.02 -0.96
N GLU A 127 1.12 -13.37 -0.26
CA GLU A 127 1.53 -14.77 -0.07
C GLU A 127 0.50 -15.54 0.76
N GLY A 128 0.02 -14.97 1.86
CA GLY A 128 -1.01 -15.55 2.69
C GLY A 128 -2.34 -15.74 1.95
N ALA A 129 -2.71 -14.78 1.08
CA ALA A 129 -3.86 -14.95 0.20
C ALA A 129 -3.69 -16.12 -0.78
N ALA A 130 -2.51 -16.25 -1.41
CA ALA A 130 -2.23 -17.32 -2.37
C ALA A 130 -2.22 -18.71 -1.68
N LEU A 131 -1.44 -18.86 -0.61
CA LEU A 131 -1.28 -20.14 0.10
C LEU A 131 -2.59 -20.60 0.75
N SER A 132 -3.39 -19.67 1.31
CA SER A 132 -4.70 -20.02 1.84
C SER A 132 -5.67 -20.47 0.73
N GLY A 133 -5.55 -19.93 -0.48
CA GLY A 133 -6.29 -20.37 -1.67
C GLY A 133 -5.93 -21.79 -2.09
N GLU A 134 -4.63 -22.10 -2.18
CA GLU A 134 -4.15 -23.46 -2.50
C GLU A 134 -4.63 -24.50 -1.47
N ARG A 135 -4.58 -24.14 -0.19
CA ARG A 135 -5.13 -24.94 0.91
C ARG A 135 -6.62 -25.21 0.72
N ALA A 136 -7.43 -24.16 0.56
CA ALA A 136 -8.88 -24.28 0.41
C ALA A 136 -9.27 -25.10 -0.83
N ALA A 137 -8.58 -24.90 -1.96
CA ALA A 137 -8.81 -25.67 -3.18
C ALA A 137 -8.47 -27.16 -3.00
N THR A 138 -7.44 -27.48 -2.22
CA THR A 138 -7.09 -28.87 -1.90
C THR A 138 -8.14 -29.53 -1.01
N GLN A 139 -8.59 -28.84 0.03
CA GLN A 139 -9.66 -29.33 0.91
C GLN A 139 -10.96 -29.58 0.15
N ALA A 140 -11.36 -28.65 -0.74
CA ALA A 140 -12.54 -28.80 -1.57
C ALA A 140 -12.46 -30.02 -2.51
N ARG A 141 -11.30 -30.24 -3.14
CA ARG A 141 -11.08 -31.42 -4.00
C ARG A 141 -11.18 -32.72 -3.22
N GLN A 142 -10.62 -32.77 -2.01
CA GLN A 142 -10.64 -33.96 -1.16
C GLN A 142 -12.06 -34.31 -0.69
N ALA A 143 -12.93 -33.34 -0.46
CA ALA A 143 -14.30 -33.58 -0.03
C ALA A 143 -15.25 -34.01 -1.16
N LEU A 144 -14.84 -33.84 -2.42
CA LEU A 144 -15.57 -34.30 -3.60
C LEU A 144 -15.12 -35.67 -4.09
N ALA A 145 -14.03 -36.20 -3.54
CA ALA A 145 -13.50 -37.53 -3.84
C ALA A 145 -14.17 -38.59 -2.95
#